data_AF-A0A6I9VSW7-F1
#
_entry.id   AF-A0A6I9VSW7-F1
#
_cell.length_a   1.000
_cell.length_b   1.000
_cell.length_c   1.000
_cell.angle_alpha   90.00
_cell.angle_beta   90.00
_cell.angle_gamma   90.00
#
_symmetry.space_group_name_H-M   'P 1'
#
loop_
_entity.id
_entity.type
_entity.pdbx_description
1 polymer ?
#
loop_
_entity_poly.entity_id
_entity_poly.type
_entity_poly.pdbx_seq_one_letter_code
_entity_poly.pdbx_strand_id
1 'polypeptide(L)'
;MVVVTNLNYASTATIYFQRCSVIIMDLVFALGVRRSLRALKITQSSPQSFAAAMLLLFNVGLLFVDHMHFQYNGFLFGILLLSISFLLEERYLLSAFTFATLLMFKHIFLYMAPAFAVYLLKFYCLDSKCARNAIICIVKLAVVGLTPIVAAFGPFYNQMDQVFSRLFPFKRGLTHAYWAPNFWALYNTADKVAAKLLRIPSTTGPSTTSGLVQEFEPQFLPNITPRTTFVLTLLFMLPILIKLFAYTSKSESKATFLRAVVICSCSSFMFGWHVHEKAILMCLLPLCLLFVLHPTDATYAYWLSIFGYFSLFPLLHQSCVLLLRYALYLAYVAFMYGQLANLYPNERQTKLHALEKLYTVGCVLIPLYEHFISPLLHLDEKLPFLPLLLTSLYCGLAVTYFFIRYYLHALAISPSASFTSKTNFKPNTTTTKTVKAKDKSKSKLFKSKLKAQ
;
A
#
# COMPACT_ATOMS: atom_id res chain seq x y z
N MET A 1 -33.76 -14.14 18.87
CA MET A 1 -32.30 -14.40 18.91
C MET A 1 -31.97 -15.33 17.75
N VAL A 2 -31.00 -15.01 16.89
CA VAL A 2 -30.61 -15.92 15.80
C VAL A 2 -29.97 -17.15 16.43
N VAL A 3 -30.55 -18.33 16.20
CA VAL A 3 -29.99 -19.61 16.69
C VAL A 3 -28.96 -20.08 15.67
N VAL A 4 -27.68 -20.04 16.05
CA VAL A 4 -26.58 -20.48 15.19
C VAL A 4 -26.32 -21.96 15.47
N THR A 5 -26.68 -22.83 14.53
CA THR A 5 -26.62 -24.30 14.70
C THR A 5 -25.24 -24.90 14.39
N ASN A 6 -24.42 -24.23 13.59
CA ASN A 6 -23.14 -24.75 13.06
C ASN A 6 -21.93 -23.94 13.55
N LEU A 7 -21.90 -23.57 14.83
CA LEU A 7 -20.77 -22.85 15.42
C LEU A 7 -19.50 -23.72 15.33
N ASN A 8 -18.37 -23.16 14.90
CA ASN A 8 -17.10 -23.87 14.71
C ASN A 8 -17.13 -25.03 13.69
N TYR A 9 -18.10 -25.05 12.77
CA TYR A 9 -18.13 -26.04 11.70
C TYR A 9 -16.88 -25.93 10.81
N ALA A 10 -16.08 -26.98 10.79
CA ALA A 10 -14.86 -27.08 10.02
C ALA A 10 -14.84 -28.43 9.28
N SER A 11 -15.32 -28.42 8.04
CA SER A 11 -15.15 -29.54 7.11
C SER A 11 -14.10 -29.20 6.06
N THR A 12 -13.47 -30.21 5.48
CA THR A 12 -12.54 -30.03 4.36
C THR A 12 -13.20 -29.28 3.19
N ALA A 13 -14.48 -29.56 2.92
CA ALA A 13 -15.26 -28.85 1.91
C ALA A 13 -15.44 -27.37 2.24
N THR A 14 -15.68 -27.01 3.52
CA THR A 14 -15.78 -25.61 3.97
C THR A 14 -14.45 -24.88 3.79
N ILE A 15 -13.33 -25.52 4.13
CA ILE A 15 -12.00 -24.94 3.97
C ILE A 15 -11.72 -24.69 2.48
N TYR A 16 -11.99 -25.67 1.61
CA TYR A 16 -11.84 -25.47 0.17
C TYR A 16 -12.75 -24.38 -0.38
N PHE A 17 -14.02 -24.36 0.00
CA PHE A 17 -14.95 -23.30 -0.39
C PHE A 17 -14.41 -21.91 -0.01
N GLN A 18 -13.99 -21.75 1.25
CA GLN A 18 -13.39 -20.51 1.75
C GLN A 18 -12.16 -20.12 0.92
N ARG A 19 -11.18 -21.00 0.77
CA ARG A 19 -9.94 -20.68 0.01
C ARG A 19 -10.20 -20.41 -1.47
N CYS A 20 -11.03 -21.20 -2.13
CA CYS A 20 -11.39 -21.01 -3.54
C CYS A 20 -12.16 -19.71 -3.75
N SER A 21 -13.06 -19.34 -2.83
CA SER A 21 -13.80 -18.08 -2.95
C SER A 21 -12.89 -16.85 -2.89
N VAL A 22 -11.83 -16.86 -2.06
CA VAL A 22 -10.82 -15.78 -2.03
C VAL A 22 -10.08 -15.73 -3.36
N ILE A 23 -9.56 -16.87 -3.84
CA ILE A 23 -8.82 -16.97 -5.11
C ILE A 23 -9.66 -16.48 -6.30
N ILE A 24 -10.95 -16.83 -6.36
CA ILE A 24 -11.86 -16.37 -7.42
C ILE A 24 -12.04 -14.86 -7.34
N MET A 25 -12.18 -14.31 -6.13
CA MET A 25 -12.37 -12.87 -5.94
C MET A 25 -11.11 -12.06 -6.26
N ASP A 26 -9.92 -12.65 -6.20
CA ASP A 26 -8.67 -12.02 -6.66
C ASP A 26 -8.61 -11.80 -8.17
N LEU A 27 -9.50 -12.41 -8.96
CA LEU A 27 -9.66 -12.05 -10.38
C LEU A 27 -10.06 -10.58 -10.56
N VAL A 28 -10.81 -10.01 -9.60
CA VAL A 28 -11.14 -8.58 -9.57
C VAL A 28 -9.88 -7.74 -9.34
N PHE A 29 -8.96 -8.22 -8.49
CA PHE A 29 -7.68 -7.58 -8.27
C PHE A 29 -6.83 -7.59 -9.54
N ALA A 30 -6.70 -8.75 -10.20
CA ALA A 30 -5.97 -8.87 -11.46
C ALA A 30 -6.55 -7.96 -12.56
N LEU A 31 -7.88 -7.85 -12.63
CA LEU A 31 -8.56 -6.92 -13.54
C LEU A 31 -8.22 -5.46 -13.20
N GLY A 32 -8.24 -5.10 -11.91
CA GLY A 32 -7.85 -3.79 -11.40
C GLY A 32 -6.43 -3.41 -11.81
N VAL A 33 -5.45 -4.30 -11.57
CA VAL A 33 -4.04 -4.10 -11.96
C VAL A 33 -3.94 -3.83 -13.47
N ARG A 34 -4.50 -4.72 -14.31
CA ARG A 34 -4.46 -4.58 -15.77
C ARG A 34 -5.06 -3.26 -16.24
N ARG A 35 -6.18 -2.85 -15.63
CA ARG A 35 -6.87 -1.59 -15.95
C ARG A 35 -6.05 -0.37 -15.53
N SER A 36 -5.45 -0.37 -14.33
CA SER A 36 -4.59 0.71 -13.86
C SER A 36 -3.36 0.90 -14.74
N LEU A 37 -2.70 -0.19 -15.18
CA LEU A 37 -1.55 -0.11 -16.10
C LEU A 37 -1.94 0.52 -17.45
N ARG A 38 -3.10 0.13 -18.00
CA ARG A 38 -3.63 0.73 -19.22
C ARG A 38 -3.95 2.22 -19.03
N ALA A 39 -4.57 2.59 -17.91
CA ALA A 39 -4.92 3.98 -17.59
C ALA A 39 -3.66 4.85 -17.42
N LEU A 40 -2.57 4.28 -16.93
CA LEU A 40 -1.25 4.91 -16.83
C LEU A 40 -0.48 4.96 -18.17
N LYS A 41 -1.07 4.47 -19.26
CA LYS A 41 -0.45 4.39 -20.60
C LYS A 41 0.83 3.56 -20.63
N ILE A 42 0.94 2.56 -19.75
CA ILE A 42 2.06 1.61 -19.77
C ILE A 42 1.81 0.58 -20.86
N THR A 43 2.73 0.47 -21.81
CA THR A 43 2.64 -0.46 -22.94
C THR A 43 2.64 -1.91 -22.45
N GLN A 44 1.76 -2.73 -23.03
CA GLN A 44 1.75 -4.17 -22.75
C GLN A 44 3.11 -4.79 -23.11
N SER A 45 3.55 -5.74 -22.31
CA SER A 45 4.85 -6.43 -22.46
C SER A 45 6.09 -5.53 -22.25
N SER A 46 5.94 -4.29 -21.77
CA SER A 46 7.09 -3.49 -21.35
C SER A 46 7.70 -4.02 -20.04
N PRO A 47 8.98 -3.75 -19.77
CA PRO A 47 9.59 -4.04 -18.47
C PRO A 47 8.80 -3.42 -17.31
N GLN A 48 8.23 -2.21 -17.48
CA GLN A 48 7.37 -1.58 -16.48
C GLN A 48 6.08 -2.36 -16.24
N SER A 49 5.45 -2.86 -17.31
CA SER A 49 4.23 -3.67 -17.19
C SER A 49 4.52 -4.98 -16.45
N PHE A 50 5.64 -5.63 -16.75
CA PHE A 50 6.07 -6.85 -16.06
C PHE A 50 6.36 -6.57 -14.59
N ALA A 51 7.13 -5.52 -14.29
CA ALA A 51 7.46 -5.12 -12.93
C ALA A 51 6.18 -4.83 -12.12
N ALA A 52 5.28 -3.98 -12.62
CA ALA A 52 4.06 -3.65 -11.88
C ALA A 52 3.14 -4.86 -11.67
N ALA A 53 2.99 -5.72 -12.69
CA ALA A 53 2.22 -6.96 -12.56
C ALA A 53 2.85 -7.88 -11.51
N MET A 54 4.17 -8.02 -11.49
CA MET A 54 4.88 -8.82 -10.49
C MET A 54 4.67 -8.25 -9.07
N LEU A 55 4.88 -6.94 -8.89
CA LEU A 55 4.79 -6.29 -7.58
C LEU A 55 3.39 -6.30 -6.98
N LEU A 56 2.36 -6.19 -7.82
CA LEU A 56 0.97 -6.17 -7.39
C LEU A 56 0.39 -7.59 -7.29
N LEU A 57 0.46 -8.42 -8.34
CA LEU A 57 -0.18 -9.74 -8.33
C LEU A 57 0.49 -10.74 -7.39
N PHE A 58 1.80 -10.63 -7.19
CA PHE A 58 2.54 -11.44 -6.23
C PHE A 58 2.83 -10.66 -4.94
N ASN A 59 2.01 -9.65 -4.62
CA ASN A 59 2.19 -8.86 -3.41
C ASN A 59 2.16 -9.76 -2.17
N VAL A 60 3.30 -9.85 -1.48
CA VAL A 60 3.44 -10.76 -0.34
C VAL A 60 2.50 -10.41 0.82
N GLY A 61 2.20 -9.12 1.01
CA GLY A 61 1.26 -8.68 2.03
C GLY A 61 -0.17 -9.17 1.78
N LEU A 62 -0.64 -9.13 0.54
CA LEU A 62 -1.93 -9.72 0.17
C LEU A 62 -1.93 -11.25 0.35
N LEU A 63 -0.84 -11.92 -0.05
CA LEU A 63 -0.70 -13.38 0.17
C LEU A 63 -0.84 -13.75 1.66
N PHE A 64 -0.18 -13.00 2.54
CA PHE A 64 -0.27 -13.21 3.98
C PHE A 64 -1.68 -12.94 4.52
N VAL A 65 -2.26 -11.79 4.17
CA VAL A 65 -3.51 -11.36 4.80
C VAL A 65 -4.73 -12.11 4.25
N ASP A 66 -4.73 -12.46 2.96
CA ASP A 66 -5.90 -13.08 2.33
C ASP A 66 -5.80 -14.61 2.29
N HIS A 67 -4.66 -15.17 1.87
CA HIS A 67 -4.55 -16.61 1.68
C HIS A 67 -4.05 -17.36 2.91
N MET A 68 -3.35 -16.70 3.84
CA MET A 68 -2.98 -17.30 5.12
C MET A 68 -3.97 -16.89 6.21
N HIS A 69 -4.19 -15.59 6.41
CA HIS A 69 -5.06 -15.03 7.45
C HIS A 69 -6.56 -14.96 7.06
N PHE A 70 -6.95 -15.42 5.87
CA PHE A 70 -8.35 -15.50 5.39
C PHE A 70 -9.10 -14.16 5.44
N GLN A 71 -8.84 -13.32 4.43
CA GLN A 71 -9.54 -12.06 4.19
C GLN A 71 -9.76 -11.86 2.68
N TYR A 72 -10.60 -10.90 2.32
CA TYR A 72 -10.86 -10.52 0.92
C TYR A 72 -10.25 -9.14 0.59
N ASN A 73 -9.04 -8.83 1.03
CA ASN A 73 -8.48 -7.50 0.77
C ASN A 73 -8.10 -7.30 -0.70
N GLY A 74 -7.60 -8.33 -1.39
CA GLY A 74 -7.24 -8.31 -2.81
C GLY A 74 -8.43 -7.87 -3.66
N PHE A 75 -9.60 -8.48 -3.44
CA PHE A 75 -10.87 -8.03 -4.02
C PHE A 75 -11.14 -6.52 -3.82
N LEU A 76 -11.04 -6.04 -2.58
CA LEU A 76 -11.30 -4.63 -2.24
C LEU A 76 -10.29 -3.69 -2.88
N PHE A 77 -9.01 -4.05 -2.86
CA PHE A 77 -7.96 -3.33 -3.57
C PHE A 77 -8.14 -3.40 -5.09
N GLY A 78 -8.75 -4.45 -5.62
CA GLY A 78 -9.15 -4.55 -7.02
C GLY A 78 -10.19 -3.49 -7.38
N ILE A 79 -11.21 -3.32 -6.54
CA ILE A 79 -12.20 -2.25 -6.69
C ILE A 79 -11.53 -0.88 -6.57
N LEU A 80 -10.58 -0.69 -5.64
CA LEU A 80 -9.81 0.56 -5.53
C LEU A 80 -9.05 0.86 -6.82
N LEU A 81 -8.30 -0.11 -7.35
CA LEU A 81 -7.52 0.01 -8.57
C LEU A 81 -8.41 0.30 -9.78
N LEU A 82 -9.59 -0.32 -9.85
CA LEU A 82 -10.61 -0.01 -10.85
C LEU A 82 -11.08 1.44 -10.74
N SER A 83 -11.43 1.91 -9.54
CA SER A 83 -11.84 3.30 -9.32
C SER A 83 -10.74 4.30 -9.71
N ILE A 84 -9.49 4.03 -9.32
CA ILE A 84 -8.31 4.82 -9.73
C ILE A 84 -8.20 4.81 -11.25
N SER A 85 -8.32 3.65 -11.91
CA SER A 85 -8.21 3.55 -13.37
C SER A 85 -9.26 4.40 -14.09
N PHE A 86 -10.51 4.40 -13.61
CA PHE A 86 -11.58 5.22 -14.17
C PHE A 86 -11.30 6.71 -13.99
N LEU A 87 -10.74 7.12 -12.85
CA LEU A 87 -10.37 8.52 -12.61
C LEU A 87 -9.24 8.98 -13.53
N LEU A 88 -8.20 8.16 -13.69
CA LEU A 88 -7.07 8.44 -14.57
C LEU A 88 -7.49 8.53 -16.06
N GLU A 89 -8.50 7.78 -16.46
CA GLU A 89 -9.16 7.84 -17.77
C GLU A 89 -10.26 8.92 -17.87
N GLU A 90 -10.41 9.75 -16.84
CA GLU A 90 -11.36 10.88 -16.82
C GLU A 90 -12.85 10.44 -16.85
N ARG A 91 -13.12 9.17 -16.51
CA ARG A 91 -14.46 8.62 -16.30
C ARG A 91 -14.89 8.86 -14.85
N TYR A 92 -15.04 10.12 -14.49
CA TYR A 92 -15.22 10.60 -13.11
C TYR A 92 -16.41 9.98 -12.36
N LEU A 93 -17.58 9.95 -12.98
CA LEU A 93 -18.79 9.39 -12.35
C LEU A 93 -18.64 7.90 -12.05
N LEU A 94 -18.03 7.14 -12.97
CA LEU A 94 -17.80 5.72 -12.75
C LEU A 94 -16.76 5.50 -11.64
N SER A 95 -15.70 6.31 -11.61
CA SER A 95 -14.73 6.29 -10.50
C SER A 95 -15.42 6.54 -9.16
N ALA A 96 -16.26 7.56 -9.06
CA ALA A 96 -17.00 7.92 -7.85
C ALA A 96 -17.96 6.79 -7.41
N PHE A 97 -18.72 6.22 -8.34
CA PHE A 97 -19.59 5.08 -8.08
C PHE A 97 -18.81 3.87 -7.53
N THR A 98 -17.71 3.51 -8.21
CA THR A 98 -16.86 2.38 -7.82
C THR A 98 -16.19 2.61 -6.47
N PHE A 99 -15.73 3.84 -6.18
CA PHE A 99 -15.14 4.18 -4.89
C PHE A 99 -16.19 4.18 -3.76
N ALA A 100 -17.38 4.74 -4.00
CA ALA A 100 -18.47 4.69 -3.03
C ALA A 100 -18.90 3.25 -2.73
N THR A 101 -18.94 2.38 -3.75
CA THR A 101 -19.17 0.94 -3.58
C THR A 101 -18.09 0.29 -2.70
N LEU A 102 -16.81 0.63 -2.91
CA LEU A 102 -15.71 0.16 -2.07
C LEU A 102 -15.88 0.58 -0.60
N LEU A 103 -16.29 1.83 -0.34
CA LEU A 103 -16.55 2.31 1.02
C LEU A 103 -17.63 1.48 1.72
N MET A 104 -18.65 1.03 0.98
CA MET A 104 -19.71 0.19 1.51
C MET A 104 -19.25 -1.23 1.82
N PHE A 105 -18.29 -1.77 1.06
CA PHE A 105 -17.66 -3.04 1.42
C PHE A 105 -16.74 -2.92 2.65
N LYS A 106 -15.96 -1.83 2.74
CA LYS A 106 -15.06 -1.59 3.89
C LYS A 106 -14.78 -0.10 4.06
N HIS A 107 -15.23 0.45 5.19
CA HIS A 107 -15.09 1.89 5.47
C HIS A 107 -13.64 2.35 5.71
N ILE A 108 -12.67 1.45 5.88
CA ILE A 108 -11.25 1.82 6.04
C ILE A 108 -10.70 2.60 4.81
N PHE A 109 -11.30 2.42 3.64
CA PHE A 109 -10.94 3.19 2.43
C PHE A 109 -11.34 4.67 2.51
N LEU A 110 -12.12 5.08 3.53
CA LEU A 110 -12.44 6.49 3.79
C LEU A 110 -11.18 7.34 3.96
N TYR A 111 -10.07 6.75 4.41
CA TYR A 111 -8.76 7.41 4.51
C TYR A 111 -8.27 7.99 3.18
N MET A 112 -8.69 7.42 2.04
CA MET A 112 -8.32 7.89 0.70
C MET A 112 -9.33 8.87 0.11
N ALA A 113 -10.53 8.95 0.68
CA ALA A 113 -11.62 9.76 0.15
C ALA A 113 -11.29 11.24 -0.04
N PRO A 114 -10.51 11.92 0.84
CA PRO A 114 -10.13 13.31 0.63
C PRO A 114 -9.40 13.55 -0.70
N ALA A 115 -8.51 12.64 -1.11
CA ALA A 115 -7.79 12.75 -2.38
C ALA A 115 -8.73 12.64 -3.59
N PHE A 116 -9.68 11.69 -3.56
CA PHE A 116 -10.71 11.55 -4.59
C PHE A 116 -11.62 12.78 -4.63
N ALA A 117 -12.09 13.24 -3.47
CA ALA A 117 -13.00 14.38 -3.37
C ALA A 117 -12.38 15.65 -3.95
N VAL A 118 -11.13 15.98 -3.57
CA VAL A 118 -10.42 17.15 -4.08
C VAL A 118 -10.20 17.06 -5.59
N TYR A 119 -9.80 15.89 -6.10
CA TYR A 119 -9.59 15.71 -7.54
C TYR A 119 -10.90 15.87 -8.34
N LEU A 120 -11.97 15.20 -7.91
CA LEU A 120 -13.27 15.26 -8.57
C LEU A 120 -13.89 16.66 -8.47
N LEU A 121 -13.76 17.34 -7.34
CA LEU A 121 -14.18 18.73 -7.20
C LEU A 121 -13.43 19.61 -8.20
N LYS A 122 -12.10 19.53 -8.25
CA LYS A 122 -11.27 20.38 -9.11
C LYS A 122 -11.50 20.11 -10.60
N PHE A 123 -11.40 18.86 -11.04
CA PHE A 123 -11.31 18.52 -12.47
C PHE A 123 -12.62 18.03 -13.11
N TYR A 124 -13.65 17.75 -12.32
CA TYR A 124 -14.98 17.42 -12.83
C TYR A 124 -16.00 18.52 -12.55
N CYS A 125 -16.06 19.02 -11.31
CA CYS A 125 -17.06 20.03 -10.94
C CYS A 125 -16.63 21.43 -11.37
N LEU A 126 -15.40 21.84 -11.04
CA LEU A 126 -14.89 23.20 -11.27
C LEU A 126 -14.22 23.42 -12.63
N ASP A 127 -14.03 22.38 -13.44
CA ASP A 127 -13.53 22.49 -14.82
C ASP A 127 -14.58 23.07 -15.79
N SER A 128 -15.81 23.22 -15.32
CA SER A 128 -16.92 23.78 -16.10
C SER A 128 -16.79 25.29 -16.24
N LYS A 129 -16.85 25.81 -17.49
CA LYS A 129 -16.78 27.26 -17.79
C LYS A 129 -17.90 28.11 -17.17
N CYS A 130 -18.99 27.48 -16.71
CA CYS A 130 -20.18 28.16 -16.17
C CYS A 130 -20.58 27.57 -14.81
N ALA A 131 -20.92 28.44 -13.85
CA ALA A 131 -21.35 28.05 -12.50
C ALA A 131 -22.56 27.10 -12.49
N ARG A 132 -23.53 27.30 -13.39
CA ARG A 132 -24.69 26.39 -13.55
C ARG A 132 -24.25 24.97 -13.89
N ASN A 133 -23.29 24.82 -14.79
CA ASN A 133 -22.75 23.51 -15.17
C ASN A 133 -21.97 22.86 -14.02
N ALA A 134 -21.24 23.65 -13.24
CA ALA A 134 -20.57 23.17 -12.04
C ALA A 134 -21.57 22.59 -11.02
N ILE A 135 -22.69 23.28 -10.77
CA ILE A 135 -23.76 22.79 -9.88
C ILE A 135 -24.35 21.48 -10.43
N ILE A 136 -24.63 21.40 -11.73
CA ILE A 136 -25.13 20.15 -12.35
C ILE A 136 -24.14 19.01 -12.16
N CYS A 137 -22.84 19.25 -12.34
CA CYS A 137 -21.80 18.24 -12.11
C CYS A 137 -21.74 17.80 -10.64
N ILE A 138 -21.86 18.73 -9.69
CA ILE A 138 -21.93 18.41 -8.24
C ILE A 138 -23.14 17.53 -7.94
N VAL A 139 -24.33 17.89 -8.44
CA VAL A 139 -25.54 17.10 -8.23
C VAL A 139 -25.40 15.70 -8.84
N LYS A 140 -24.88 15.59 -10.07
CA LYS A 140 -24.62 14.28 -10.69
C LYS A 140 -23.65 13.44 -9.88
N LEU A 141 -22.57 14.05 -9.39
CA LEU A 141 -21.58 13.37 -8.56
C LEU A 141 -22.20 12.89 -7.24
N ALA A 142 -22.99 13.74 -6.59
CA ALA A 142 -23.68 13.41 -5.35
C ALA A 142 -24.67 12.26 -5.55
N VAL A 143 -25.52 12.32 -6.58
CA VAL A 143 -26.48 11.23 -6.90
C VAL A 143 -25.74 9.92 -7.13
N VAL A 144 -24.72 9.92 -8.00
CA VAL A 144 -23.96 8.70 -8.32
C VAL A 144 -23.20 8.15 -7.11
N GLY A 145 -22.62 9.02 -6.27
CA GLY A 145 -21.92 8.62 -5.05
C GLY A 145 -22.84 8.15 -3.93
N LEU A 146 -24.06 8.67 -3.84
CA LEU A 146 -25.07 8.25 -2.86
C LEU A 146 -25.74 6.93 -3.23
N THR A 147 -25.80 6.56 -4.53
CA THR A 147 -26.46 5.32 -4.97
C THR A 147 -25.99 4.06 -4.23
N PRO A 148 -24.67 3.75 -4.12
CA PRO A 148 -24.22 2.59 -3.36
C PRO A 148 -24.52 2.68 -1.86
N ILE A 149 -24.50 3.90 -1.31
CA ILE A 149 -24.76 4.16 0.11
C ILE A 149 -26.22 3.85 0.44
N VAL A 150 -27.15 4.37 -0.37
CA VAL A 150 -28.59 4.10 -0.22
C VAL A 150 -28.88 2.62 -0.46
N ALA A 151 -28.26 1.99 -1.45
CA ALA A 151 -28.43 0.56 -1.71
C ALA A 151 -27.97 -0.32 -0.54
N ALA A 152 -26.86 0.04 0.13
CA ALA A 152 -26.32 -0.72 1.25
C ALA A 152 -27.08 -0.49 2.57
N PHE A 153 -27.40 0.77 2.89
CA PHE A 153 -28.02 1.12 4.19
C PHE A 153 -29.55 1.20 4.16
N GLY A 154 -30.16 1.40 2.98
CA GLY A 154 -31.61 1.50 2.82
C GLY A 154 -32.41 0.35 3.44
N PRO A 155 -32.01 -0.93 3.26
CA PRO A 155 -32.69 -2.06 3.91
C PRO A 155 -32.67 -2.04 5.44
N PHE A 156 -31.73 -1.30 6.05
CA PHE A 156 -31.51 -1.24 7.50
C PHE A 156 -31.96 0.08 8.12
N TYR A 157 -32.83 0.86 7.45
CA TYR A 157 -33.21 2.21 7.91
C TYR A 157 -33.76 2.22 9.35
N ASN A 158 -34.51 1.19 9.76
CA ASN A 158 -35.04 1.04 11.13
C ASN A 158 -33.99 0.64 12.18
N GLN A 159 -32.78 0.26 11.77
CA GLN A 159 -31.72 -0.29 12.64
C GLN A 159 -30.43 0.53 12.51
N MET A 160 -30.52 1.76 12.03
CA MET A 160 -29.37 2.57 11.65
C MET A 160 -28.42 2.84 12.83
N ASP A 161 -28.96 3.07 14.02
CA ASP A 161 -28.16 3.26 15.25
C ASP A 161 -27.32 2.01 15.59
N GLN A 162 -27.92 0.82 15.42
CA GLN A 162 -27.23 -0.44 15.63
C GLN A 162 -26.14 -0.67 14.58
N VAL A 163 -26.39 -0.29 13.32
CA VAL A 163 -25.41 -0.38 12.24
C VAL A 163 -24.23 0.56 12.51
N PHE A 164 -24.47 1.82 12.84
CA PHE A 164 -23.40 2.80 13.07
C PHE A 164 -22.58 2.50 14.33
N SER A 165 -23.22 2.05 15.43
CA SER A 165 -22.49 1.65 16.64
C SER A 165 -21.57 0.46 16.43
N ARG A 166 -21.88 -0.42 15.47
CA ARG A 166 -21.03 -1.56 15.08
C ARG A 166 -19.95 -1.18 14.07
N LEU A 167 -20.23 -0.25 13.17
CA LEU A 167 -19.25 0.23 12.18
C LEU A 167 -18.15 1.08 12.82
N PHE A 168 -18.50 1.93 13.79
CA PHE A 168 -17.56 2.83 14.48
C PHE A 168 -17.50 2.52 15.99
N PRO A 169 -16.81 1.43 16.39
CA PRO A 169 -16.70 1.05 17.79
C PRO A 169 -15.66 1.93 18.49
N PHE A 170 -16.08 3.07 19.04
CA PHE A 170 -15.19 4.04 19.71
C PHE A 170 -14.59 3.56 21.05
N LYS A 171 -15.07 2.44 21.61
CA LYS A 171 -14.60 1.87 22.89
C LYS A 171 -13.31 1.04 22.78
N ARG A 172 -12.56 1.23 21.70
CA ARG A 172 -11.32 0.50 21.45
C ARG A 172 -10.18 1.50 21.67
N GLY A 173 -9.28 1.23 22.62
CA GLY A 173 -8.17 2.13 22.97
C GLY A 173 -7.28 2.51 21.78
N LEU A 174 -6.42 3.52 21.97
CA LEU A 174 -5.58 4.11 20.91
C LEU A 174 -4.79 3.07 20.10
N THR A 175 -4.15 2.12 20.78
CA THR A 175 -3.38 1.03 20.18
C THR A 175 -3.93 -0.32 20.58
N HIS A 176 -3.88 -1.28 19.66
CA HIS A 176 -4.18 -2.68 19.94
C HIS A 176 -3.07 -3.40 20.73
N ALA A 177 -3.32 -4.65 21.15
CA ALA A 177 -2.35 -5.49 21.86
C ALA A 177 -1.03 -5.70 21.09
N TYR A 178 -1.12 -5.88 19.77
CA TYR A 178 0.00 -5.71 18.86
C TYR A 178 -0.02 -4.27 18.34
N TRP A 179 1.04 -3.51 18.64
CA TRP A 179 1.15 -2.14 18.16
C TRP A 179 1.44 -2.15 16.65
N ALA A 180 0.54 -1.57 15.85
CA ALA A 180 0.84 -1.28 14.46
C ALA A 180 2.11 -0.42 14.39
N PRO A 181 3.01 -0.62 13.41
CA PRO A 181 4.29 0.08 13.31
C PRO A 181 4.10 1.53 12.83
N ASN A 182 3.46 2.35 13.65
CA ASN A 182 3.12 3.74 13.37
C ASN A 182 3.62 4.67 14.47
N PHE A 183 3.21 5.94 14.43
CA PHE A 183 3.64 6.94 15.41
C PHE A 183 3.28 6.54 16.85
N TRP A 184 2.12 5.90 17.05
CA TRP A 184 1.64 5.54 18.38
C TRP A 184 2.46 4.40 19.02
N ALA A 185 3.05 3.50 18.23
CA ALA A 185 4.01 2.51 18.75
C ALA A 185 5.25 3.19 19.35
N LEU A 186 5.75 4.24 18.68
CA LEU A 186 6.88 5.04 19.17
C LEU A 186 6.49 5.81 20.43
N TYR A 187 5.32 6.43 20.41
CA TYR A 187 4.76 7.18 21.53
C TYR A 187 4.61 6.32 22.79
N ASN A 188 3.98 5.15 22.67
CA ASN A 188 3.80 4.23 23.79
C ASN A 188 5.12 3.64 24.29
N THR A 189 6.09 3.41 23.40
CA THR A 189 7.43 2.98 23.81
C THR A 189 8.11 4.08 24.63
N ALA A 190 8.04 5.33 24.15
CA ALA A 190 8.63 6.47 24.84
C ALA A 190 7.98 6.69 26.22
N ASP A 191 6.65 6.57 26.33
CA ASP A 191 5.92 6.62 27.59
C ASP A 191 6.46 5.60 28.60
N LYS A 192 6.57 4.33 28.18
CA LYS A 192 7.10 3.26 29.05
C LYS A 192 8.54 3.48 29.48
N VAL A 193 9.40 3.92 28.56
CA VAL A 193 10.81 4.17 28.85
C VAL A 193 10.93 5.33 29.84
N ALA A 194 10.17 6.42 29.63
CA ALA A 194 10.13 7.57 30.52
C ALA A 194 9.60 7.18 31.92
N ALA A 195 8.49 6.44 31.99
CA ALA A 195 7.92 5.98 33.25
C ALA A 195 8.92 5.12 34.06
N LYS A 196 9.64 4.21 33.39
CA LYS A 196 10.68 3.38 34.02
C LYS A 196 11.89 4.20 34.47
N LEU A 197 12.34 5.15 33.66
CA LEU A 197 13.49 6.00 33.97
C LEU A 197 13.20 6.94 35.15
N LEU A 198 11.99 7.49 35.20
CA LEU A 198 11.51 8.40 36.24
C LEU A 198 10.96 7.69 37.48
N ARG A 199 10.97 6.34 37.49
CA ARG A 199 10.45 5.50 38.58
C ARG A 199 9.01 5.86 38.99
N ILE A 200 8.18 6.23 38.01
CA ILE A 200 6.78 6.52 38.25
C ILE A 200 6.11 5.21 38.72
N PRO A 201 5.44 5.19 39.89
CA PRO A 201 4.77 3.98 40.35
C PRO A 201 3.69 3.59 39.33
N SER A 202 3.71 2.33 38.91
CA SER A 202 2.70 1.76 38.04
C SER A 202 1.34 1.82 38.76
N THR A 203 0.50 2.77 38.39
CA THR A 203 -0.90 2.80 38.80
C THR A 203 -1.61 1.54 38.29
N THR A 204 -2.56 1.05 39.07
CA THR A 204 -3.28 -0.23 38.94
C THR A 204 -4.18 -0.30 37.71
N GLY A 205 -3.58 -0.21 36.52
CA GLY A 205 -4.23 -0.39 35.23
C GLY A 205 -3.50 -1.46 34.40
N PRO A 206 -4.19 -2.11 33.45
CA PRO A 206 -3.60 -3.15 32.62
C PRO A 206 -2.44 -2.56 31.79
N SER A 207 -1.26 -3.17 31.91
CA SER A 207 -0.10 -2.76 31.10
C SER A 207 -0.37 -3.00 29.62
N THR A 208 0.05 -2.09 28.72
CA THR A 208 -0.08 -2.26 27.26
C THR A 208 0.72 -3.43 26.69
N THR A 209 1.53 -4.09 27.52
CA THR A 209 2.26 -5.33 27.22
C THR A 209 1.51 -6.58 27.66
N SER A 210 0.30 -6.48 28.20
CA SER A 210 -0.48 -7.63 28.71
C SER A 210 -1.27 -8.39 27.63
N GLY A 211 -1.25 -7.93 26.37
CA GLY A 211 -1.97 -8.58 25.27
C GLY A 211 -3.49 -8.34 25.25
N LEU A 212 -4.04 -7.59 26.22
CA LEU A 212 -5.47 -7.30 26.31
C LEU A 212 -5.84 -6.02 25.52
N VAL A 213 -6.94 -6.08 24.76
CA VAL A 213 -7.50 -4.93 24.03
C VAL A 213 -8.39 -4.12 24.97
N GLN A 214 -7.79 -3.25 25.79
CA GLN A 214 -8.50 -2.32 26.66
C GLN A 214 -7.99 -0.88 26.46
N GLU A 215 -8.78 0.10 26.88
CA GLU A 215 -8.39 1.51 26.89
C GLU A 215 -7.21 1.68 27.86
N PHE A 216 -6.06 2.08 27.33
CA PHE A 216 -4.87 2.37 28.11
C PHE A 216 -4.75 3.87 28.34
N GLU A 217 -4.51 4.25 29.59
CA GLU A 217 -4.08 5.60 29.94
C GLU A 217 -2.55 5.63 30.02
N PRO A 218 -1.87 6.50 29.23
CA PRO A 218 -0.43 6.70 29.33
C PRO A 218 0.00 7.10 30.75
N GLN A 219 1.19 6.64 31.18
CA GLN A 219 1.67 6.86 32.55
C GLN A 219 2.37 8.21 32.74
N PHE A 220 3.04 8.70 31.70
CA PHE A 220 3.81 9.95 31.73
C PHE A 220 3.34 10.94 30.66
N LEU A 221 3.11 10.47 29.44
CA LEU A 221 2.69 11.28 28.31
C LEU A 221 1.19 11.62 28.37
N PRO A 222 0.71 12.67 27.67
CA PRO A 222 -0.70 13.05 27.73
C PRO A 222 -1.62 12.01 27.08
N ASN A 223 -2.79 11.77 27.68
CA ASN A 223 -3.79 10.91 27.07
C ASN A 223 -4.28 11.50 25.72
N ILE A 224 -4.21 10.69 24.66
CA ILE A 224 -4.60 11.09 23.31
C ILE A 224 -6.05 10.69 23.10
N THR A 225 -6.89 11.62 22.65
CA THR A 225 -8.30 11.34 22.35
C THR A 225 -8.51 11.03 20.86
N PRO A 226 -9.60 10.33 20.48
CA PRO A 226 -9.96 10.14 19.07
C PRO A 226 -10.06 11.47 18.30
N ARG A 227 -10.53 12.54 18.94
CA ARG A 227 -10.60 13.88 18.33
C ARG A 227 -9.21 14.42 17.97
N THR A 228 -8.25 14.26 18.88
CA THR A 228 -6.86 14.68 18.65
C THR A 228 -6.27 13.93 17.44
N THR A 229 -6.46 12.62 17.38
CA THR A 229 -5.97 11.81 16.24
C THR A 229 -6.60 12.23 14.93
N PHE A 230 -7.91 12.49 14.92
CA PHE A 230 -8.64 12.95 13.73
C PHE A 230 -8.10 14.29 13.20
N VAL A 231 -7.92 15.27 14.09
CA VAL A 231 -7.35 16.58 13.72
C VAL A 231 -5.93 16.42 13.20
N LEU A 232 -5.10 15.62 13.86
CA LEU A 232 -3.71 15.38 13.47
C LEU A 232 -3.62 14.71 12.09
N THR A 233 -4.42 13.67 11.85
CA THR A 233 -4.52 13.01 10.55
C THR A 233 -4.92 13.98 9.45
N LEU A 234 -5.96 14.81 9.66
CA LEU A 234 -6.38 15.80 8.67
C LEU A 234 -5.31 16.87 8.39
N LEU A 235 -4.64 17.35 9.44
CA LEU A 235 -3.55 18.32 9.31
C LEU A 235 -2.44 17.79 8.41
N PHE A 236 -2.05 16.52 8.56
CA PHE A 236 -1.07 15.87 7.70
C PHE A 236 -1.62 15.37 6.36
N MET A 237 -2.91 15.49 6.08
CA MET A 237 -3.45 15.32 4.72
C MET A 237 -3.47 16.63 3.95
N LEU A 238 -3.71 17.75 4.65
CA LEU A 238 -4.07 19.01 4.04
C LEU A 238 -3.05 19.55 3.02
N PRO A 239 -1.72 19.55 3.27
CA PRO A 239 -0.76 20.11 2.31
C PRO A 239 -0.75 19.43 0.94
N ILE A 240 -0.83 18.09 0.90
CA ILE A 240 -0.86 17.38 -0.39
C ILE A 240 -2.20 17.59 -1.11
N LEU A 241 -3.29 17.76 -0.37
CA LEU A 241 -4.61 18.08 -0.92
C LEU A 241 -4.65 19.49 -1.50
N ILE A 242 -4.08 20.49 -0.81
CA ILE A 242 -3.92 21.86 -1.32
C ILE A 242 -3.08 21.84 -2.59
N LYS A 243 -1.93 21.15 -2.56
CA LYS A 243 -1.07 21.00 -3.74
C LYS A 243 -1.84 20.37 -4.90
N LEU A 244 -2.61 19.32 -4.67
CA LEU A 244 -3.43 18.66 -5.70
C LEU A 244 -4.48 19.62 -6.29
N PHE A 245 -5.15 20.41 -5.45
CA PHE A 245 -6.15 21.39 -5.87
C PHE A 245 -5.56 22.55 -6.67
N ALA A 246 -4.29 22.91 -6.38
CA ALA A 246 -3.58 24.00 -7.06
C ALA A 246 -3.17 23.67 -8.51
N TYR A 247 -3.18 22.40 -8.92
CA TYR A 247 -2.89 22.04 -10.32
C TYR A 247 -3.95 22.56 -11.29
N THR A 248 -3.50 23.05 -12.43
CA THR A 248 -4.37 23.48 -13.54
C THR A 248 -4.49 22.40 -14.62
N SER A 249 -3.40 21.68 -14.90
CA SER A 249 -3.36 20.63 -15.91
C SER A 249 -3.79 19.27 -15.36
N LYS A 250 -4.77 18.64 -16.02
CA LYS A 250 -5.20 17.26 -15.71
C LYS A 250 -4.04 16.27 -15.83
N SER A 251 -3.22 16.37 -16.88
CA SER A 251 -2.13 15.42 -17.13
C SER A 251 -1.09 15.44 -16.01
N GLU A 252 -0.75 16.62 -15.50
CA GLU A 252 0.27 16.78 -14.46
C GLU A 252 -0.26 16.37 -13.07
N SER A 253 -1.57 16.52 -12.85
CA SER A 253 -2.21 16.18 -11.58
C SER A 253 -2.33 14.67 -11.34
N LYS A 254 -2.32 13.82 -12.37
CA LYS A 254 -2.58 12.37 -12.26
C LYS A 254 -1.58 11.64 -11.36
N ALA A 255 -0.28 11.93 -11.50
CA ALA A 255 0.73 11.34 -10.62
C ALA A 255 0.63 11.89 -9.19
N THR A 256 0.40 13.20 -9.04
CA THR A 256 0.19 13.82 -7.72
C THR A 256 -1.08 13.31 -7.04
N PHE A 257 -2.13 12.96 -7.78
CA PHE A 257 -3.31 12.29 -7.24
C PHE A 257 -2.97 10.93 -6.63
N LEU A 258 -2.20 10.09 -7.33
CA LEU A 258 -1.74 8.81 -6.77
C LEU A 258 -0.88 9.02 -5.52
N ARG A 259 0.02 10.00 -5.54
CA ARG A 259 0.79 10.39 -4.35
C ARG A 259 -0.10 10.89 -3.22
N ALA A 260 -1.16 11.65 -3.52
CA ALA A 260 -2.14 12.09 -2.52
C ALA A 260 -2.91 10.90 -1.92
N VAL A 261 -3.27 9.89 -2.71
CA VAL A 261 -3.86 8.65 -2.19
C VAL A 261 -2.90 7.94 -1.23
N VAL A 262 -1.61 7.85 -1.57
CA VAL A 262 -0.58 7.28 -0.68
C VAL A 262 -0.41 8.12 0.58
N ILE A 263 -0.24 9.44 0.46
CA ILE A 263 -0.05 10.31 1.63
C ILE A 263 -1.28 10.33 2.54
N CYS A 264 -2.50 10.40 2.00
CA CYS A 264 -3.71 10.35 2.83
C CYS A 264 -3.86 9.01 3.58
N SER A 265 -3.58 7.89 2.91
CA SER A 265 -3.56 6.59 3.58
C SER A 265 -2.43 6.46 4.60
N CYS A 266 -1.22 6.95 4.30
CA CYS A 266 -0.11 7.00 5.25
C CYS A 266 -0.42 7.89 6.46
N SER A 267 -0.96 9.10 6.29
CA SER A 267 -1.29 10.02 7.39
C SER A 267 -2.35 9.40 8.31
N SER A 268 -3.30 8.64 7.75
CA SER A 268 -4.27 7.86 8.55
C SER A 268 -3.62 6.68 9.26
N PHE A 269 -2.68 5.99 8.61
CA PHE A 269 -1.95 4.89 9.23
C PHE A 269 -1.06 5.38 10.38
N MET A 270 -0.38 6.51 10.19
CA MET A 270 0.55 7.11 11.15
C MET A 270 -0.15 7.63 12.39
N PHE A 271 -1.24 8.38 12.19
CA PHE A 271 -1.86 9.18 13.25
C PHE A 271 -3.31 8.79 13.56
N GLY A 272 -3.88 7.80 12.86
CA GLY A 272 -5.27 7.40 13.06
C GLY A 272 -5.50 6.77 14.43
N TRP A 273 -6.73 6.87 14.93
CA TRP A 273 -7.19 6.12 16.09
C TRP A 273 -7.32 4.64 15.73
N HIS A 274 -6.77 3.78 16.58
CA HIS A 274 -7.06 2.34 16.54
C HIS A 274 -6.67 1.65 15.22
N VAL A 275 -5.48 1.98 14.72
CA VAL A 275 -4.95 1.44 13.46
C VAL A 275 -4.35 0.06 13.67
N HIS A 276 -4.65 -0.86 12.75
CA HIS A 276 -4.05 -2.19 12.68
C HIS A 276 -2.84 -2.24 11.75
N GLU A 277 -1.92 -3.14 12.02
CA GLU A 277 -0.73 -3.41 11.20
C GLU A 277 -1.06 -3.68 9.72
N LYS A 278 -2.11 -4.45 9.43
CA LYS A 278 -2.56 -4.74 8.06
C LYS A 278 -2.99 -3.51 7.26
N ALA A 279 -3.30 -2.39 7.92
CA ALA A 279 -3.66 -1.16 7.24
C ALA A 279 -2.49 -0.54 6.45
N ILE A 280 -1.23 -0.98 6.68
CA ILE A 280 -0.07 -0.55 5.88
C ILE A 280 -0.23 -0.88 4.38
N LEU A 281 -1.03 -1.90 4.03
CA LEU A 281 -1.32 -2.24 2.64
C LEU A 281 -2.05 -1.11 1.89
N MET A 282 -2.77 -0.26 2.61
CA MET A 282 -3.51 0.88 2.06
C MET A 282 -2.58 1.87 1.37
N CYS A 283 -1.38 2.10 1.91
CA CYS A 283 -0.39 2.95 1.25
C CYS A 283 0.55 2.18 0.33
N LEU A 284 0.89 0.92 0.65
CA LEU A 284 1.82 0.12 -0.15
C LEU A 284 1.31 -0.18 -1.56
N LEU A 285 0.05 -0.59 -1.73
CA LEU A 285 -0.43 -1.00 -3.05
C LEU A 285 -0.53 0.16 -4.06
N PRO A 286 -1.09 1.33 -3.72
CA PRO A 286 -1.03 2.48 -4.62
C PRO A 286 0.41 2.93 -4.89
N LEU A 287 1.31 2.79 -3.92
CA LEU A 287 2.72 3.10 -4.07
C LEU A 287 3.44 2.14 -5.05
N CYS A 288 3.01 0.87 -5.16
CA CYS A 288 3.48 -0.04 -6.20
C CYS A 288 3.13 0.43 -7.63
N LEU A 289 2.05 1.20 -7.83
CA LEU A 289 1.79 1.82 -9.14
C LEU A 289 2.79 2.95 -9.42
N LEU A 290 3.16 3.72 -8.40
CA LEU A 290 4.13 4.81 -8.52
C LEU A 290 5.56 4.29 -8.71
N PHE A 291 5.87 3.09 -8.22
CA PHE A 291 7.16 2.42 -8.39
C PHE A 291 7.62 2.38 -9.86
N VAL A 292 6.71 2.15 -10.80
CA VAL A 292 7.06 2.04 -12.22
C VAL A 292 7.02 3.38 -12.97
N LEU A 293 6.64 4.46 -12.29
CA LEU A 293 6.51 5.80 -12.90
C LEU A 293 7.71 6.68 -12.63
N HIS A 294 8.32 6.59 -11.44
CA HIS A 294 9.44 7.47 -11.07
C HIS A 294 10.47 6.75 -10.18
N PRO A 295 11.79 6.91 -10.41
CA PRO A 295 12.83 6.21 -9.66
C PRO A 295 12.80 6.50 -8.16
N THR A 296 12.53 7.74 -7.75
CA THR A 296 12.44 8.08 -6.31
C THR A 296 11.25 7.42 -5.63
N ASP A 297 10.07 7.41 -6.29
CA ASP A 297 8.90 6.70 -5.78
C ASP A 297 9.21 5.20 -5.63
N ALA A 298 9.98 4.62 -6.57
CA ALA A 298 10.43 3.23 -6.52
C ALA A 298 11.35 2.94 -5.32
N THR A 299 12.30 3.82 -5.01
CA THR A 299 13.16 3.68 -3.82
C THR A 299 12.35 3.71 -2.53
N TYR A 300 11.40 4.64 -2.42
CA TYR A 300 10.55 4.75 -1.24
C TYR A 300 9.58 3.57 -1.11
N ALA A 301 9.04 3.08 -2.23
CA ALA A 301 8.25 1.85 -2.28
C ALA A 301 9.03 0.63 -1.83
N TYR A 302 10.30 0.51 -2.24
CA TYR A 302 11.20 -0.57 -1.82
C TYR A 302 11.46 -0.52 -0.31
N TRP A 303 11.81 0.66 0.22
CA TRP A 303 12.01 0.85 1.64
C TRP A 303 10.75 0.49 2.46
N LEU A 304 9.59 1.04 2.09
CA LEU A 304 8.34 0.75 2.80
C LEU A 304 7.97 -0.73 2.70
N SER A 305 8.27 -1.40 1.58
CA SER A 305 7.96 -2.82 1.40
C SER A 305 8.76 -3.71 2.33
N ILE A 306 10.06 -3.43 2.54
CA ILE A 306 10.89 -4.16 3.51
C ILE A 306 10.22 -4.14 4.89
N PHE A 307 9.99 -2.96 5.44
CA PHE A 307 9.53 -2.83 6.83
C PHE A 307 8.03 -3.04 6.99
N GLY A 308 7.24 -2.65 5.99
CA GLY A 308 5.79 -2.81 5.97
C GLY A 308 5.39 -4.28 5.94
N TYR A 309 5.97 -5.11 5.06
CA TYR A 309 5.65 -6.54 5.05
C TYR A 309 6.29 -7.29 6.22
N PHE A 310 7.49 -6.91 6.66
CA PHE A 310 8.11 -7.51 7.85
C PHE A 310 7.25 -7.29 9.10
N SER A 311 6.59 -6.13 9.22
CA SER A 311 5.65 -5.85 10.32
C SER A 311 4.38 -6.70 10.33
N LEU A 312 4.09 -7.44 9.25
CA LEU A 312 2.95 -8.36 9.21
C LEU A 312 3.31 -9.74 9.80
N PHE A 313 4.58 -10.02 10.09
CA PHE A 313 4.99 -11.34 10.57
C PHE A 313 4.31 -11.77 11.88
N PRO A 314 4.08 -10.88 12.86
CA PRO A 314 3.37 -11.26 14.09
C PRO A 314 1.93 -11.74 13.86
N LEU A 315 1.30 -11.41 12.72
CA LEU A 315 0.00 -11.99 12.35
C LEU A 315 0.11 -13.50 12.06
N LEU A 316 1.25 -13.93 11.53
CA LEU A 316 1.55 -15.30 11.12
C LEU A 316 2.40 -16.00 12.17
N HIS A 317 1.88 -16.07 13.40
CA HIS A 317 2.55 -16.62 14.57
C HIS A 317 2.69 -18.16 14.58
N GLN A 318 1.98 -18.86 13.69
CA GLN A 318 1.97 -20.32 13.65
C GLN A 318 3.32 -20.87 13.14
N SER A 319 3.92 -21.81 13.89
CA SER A 319 5.23 -22.37 13.57
C SER A 319 5.26 -23.13 12.23
N CYS A 320 4.13 -23.74 11.84
CA CYS A 320 4.04 -24.50 10.58
C CYS A 320 4.16 -23.63 9.32
N VAL A 321 3.95 -22.31 9.42
CA VAL A 321 4.07 -21.39 8.28
C VAL A 321 5.35 -20.55 8.33
N LEU A 322 6.24 -20.81 9.29
CA LEU A 322 7.48 -20.05 9.52
C LEU A 322 8.37 -20.01 8.27
N LEU A 323 8.69 -21.19 7.71
CA LEU A 323 9.54 -21.26 6.51
C LEU A 323 8.89 -20.53 5.33
N LEU A 324 7.58 -20.74 5.14
CA LEU A 324 6.82 -20.15 4.04
C LEU A 324 6.79 -18.62 4.14
N ARG A 325 6.55 -18.05 5.34
CA ARG A 325 6.49 -16.59 5.52
C ARG A 325 7.81 -15.91 5.17
N TYR A 326 8.95 -16.45 5.64
CA TYR A 326 10.26 -15.86 5.31
C TYR A 326 10.64 -16.06 3.85
N ALA A 327 10.38 -17.25 3.28
CA ALA A 327 10.68 -17.53 1.89
C ALA A 327 9.91 -16.60 0.94
N LEU A 328 8.60 -16.42 1.14
CA LEU A 328 7.78 -15.52 0.32
C LEU A 328 8.22 -14.05 0.48
N TYR A 329 8.50 -13.63 1.71
CA TYR A 329 8.97 -12.27 1.98
C TYR A 329 10.32 -11.97 1.32
N LEU A 330 11.32 -12.84 1.51
CA LEU A 330 12.66 -12.67 0.94
C LEU A 330 12.60 -12.72 -0.59
N ALA A 331 11.82 -13.65 -1.16
CA ALA A 331 11.61 -13.71 -2.60
C ALA A 331 10.99 -12.40 -3.13
N TYR A 332 9.96 -11.89 -2.48
CA TYR A 332 9.32 -10.64 -2.89
C TYR A 332 10.27 -9.44 -2.83
N VAL A 333 11.01 -9.28 -1.72
CA VAL A 333 12.00 -8.20 -1.57
C VAL A 333 13.11 -8.32 -2.62
N ALA A 334 13.61 -9.54 -2.86
CA ALA A 334 14.62 -9.79 -3.89
C ALA A 334 14.10 -9.47 -5.30
N PHE A 335 12.87 -9.88 -5.63
CA PHE A 335 12.25 -9.55 -6.92
C PHE A 335 12.05 -8.04 -7.07
N MET A 336 11.57 -7.35 -6.04
CA MET A 336 11.40 -5.90 -6.07
C MET A 336 12.74 -5.18 -6.27
N TYR A 337 13.81 -5.62 -5.61
CA TYR A 337 15.16 -5.11 -5.84
C TYR A 337 15.64 -5.37 -7.27
N GLY A 338 15.40 -6.57 -7.80
CA GLY A 338 15.72 -6.91 -9.20
C GLY A 338 14.98 -6.01 -10.20
N GLN A 339 13.70 -5.71 -9.97
CA GLN A 339 12.94 -4.78 -10.80
C GLN A 339 13.44 -3.33 -10.66
N LEU A 340 13.84 -2.91 -9.46
CA LEU A 340 14.42 -1.59 -9.21
C LEU A 340 15.73 -1.42 -10.02
N ALA A 341 16.61 -2.42 -9.97
CA ALA A 341 17.86 -2.44 -10.72
C ALA A 341 17.65 -2.51 -12.24
N ASN A 342 16.63 -3.25 -12.70
CA ASN A 342 16.32 -3.40 -14.12
C ASN A 342 15.69 -2.13 -14.73
N LEU A 343 14.75 -1.50 -14.04
CA LEU A 343 14.07 -0.30 -14.53
C LEU A 343 14.94 0.96 -14.40
N TYR A 344 15.80 1.02 -13.38
CA TYR A 344 16.56 2.23 -13.04
C TYR A 344 18.05 1.93 -12.77
N PRO A 345 18.80 1.37 -13.75
CA PRO A 345 20.17 0.90 -13.54
C PRO A 345 21.19 2.00 -13.23
N ASN A 346 20.99 3.21 -13.76
CA ASN A 346 21.95 4.32 -13.69
C ASN A 346 21.58 5.39 -12.64
N GLU A 347 20.46 5.21 -11.94
CA GLU A 347 19.97 6.21 -11.00
C GLU A 347 20.67 6.07 -9.65
N ARG A 348 21.57 7.01 -9.31
CA ARG A 348 22.25 6.99 -8.00
C ARG A 348 21.28 7.05 -6.83
N GLN A 349 20.09 7.64 -7.04
CA GLN A 349 19.01 7.77 -6.06
C GLN A 349 18.28 6.45 -5.76
N THR A 350 18.51 5.38 -6.54
CA THR A 350 17.89 4.06 -6.29
C THR A 350 18.72 3.17 -5.37
N LYS A 351 19.95 3.59 -5.04
CA LYS A 351 20.81 2.88 -4.09
C LYS A 351 20.56 3.39 -2.68
N LEU A 352 20.20 2.47 -1.78
CA LEU A 352 20.12 2.77 -0.34
C LEU A 352 21.47 3.28 0.17
N HIS A 353 21.42 4.29 1.05
CA HIS A 353 22.57 4.81 1.76
C HIS A 353 23.18 3.75 2.70
N ALA A 354 24.44 3.94 3.11
CA ALA A 354 25.12 2.99 4.00
C ALA A 354 24.37 2.77 5.32
N LEU A 355 23.83 3.85 5.91
CA LEU A 355 23.01 3.78 7.12
C LEU A 355 21.68 3.05 6.89
N GLU A 356 21.05 3.26 5.74
CA GLU A 356 19.82 2.55 5.36
C GLU A 356 20.08 1.05 5.20
N LYS A 357 21.20 0.66 4.57
CA LYS A 357 21.61 -0.75 4.49
C LYS A 357 21.93 -1.33 5.86
N LEU A 358 22.68 -0.62 6.69
CA LEU A 358 22.98 -1.06 8.06
C LEU A 358 21.69 -1.25 8.85
N TYR A 359 20.72 -0.34 8.68
CA TYR A 359 19.43 -0.44 9.35
C TYR A 359 18.71 -1.72 8.97
N THR A 360 18.69 -2.15 7.69
CA THR A 360 18.04 -3.40 7.25
C THR A 360 18.59 -4.67 7.89
N VAL A 361 19.77 -4.65 8.51
CA VAL A 361 20.33 -5.79 9.26
C VAL A 361 19.42 -6.17 10.44
N GLY A 362 18.66 -5.23 11.01
CA GLY A 362 17.67 -5.51 12.05
C GLY A 362 16.58 -6.50 11.62
N CYS A 363 16.22 -6.56 10.33
CA CYS A 363 15.31 -7.57 9.78
C CYS A 363 15.85 -9.00 9.90
N VAL A 364 17.15 -9.17 10.14
CA VAL A 364 17.80 -10.47 10.41
C VAL A 364 18.02 -10.66 11.92
N LEU A 365 18.47 -9.61 12.63
CA LEU A 365 18.75 -9.70 14.07
C LEU A 365 17.49 -9.93 14.91
N ILE A 366 16.37 -9.31 14.57
CA ILE A 366 15.11 -9.47 15.32
C ILE A 366 14.60 -10.92 15.23
N PRO A 367 14.51 -11.56 14.05
CA PRO A 367 14.17 -12.98 13.96
C PRO A 367 15.18 -13.89 14.66
N LEU A 368 16.49 -13.59 14.56
CA LEU A 368 17.51 -14.36 15.30
C LEU A 368 17.27 -14.29 16.81
N TYR A 369 16.91 -13.11 17.31
CA TYR A 369 16.52 -12.94 18.70
C TYR A 369 15.24 -13.71 19.04
N GLU A 370 14.18 -13.55 18.25
CA GLU A 370 12.86 -14.18 18.47
C GLU A 370 12.94 -15.71 18.51
N HIS A 371 13.61 -16.32 17.51
CA HIS A 371 13.56 -17.78 17.30
C HIS A 371 14.71 -18.56 17.97
N PHE A 372 15.83 -17.90 18.27
CA PHE A 372 17.02 -18.57 18.82
C PHE A 372 17.41 -18.05 20.20
N ILE A 373 17.65 -16.74 20.33
CA ILE A 373 18.19 -16.17 21.58
C ILE A 373 17.13 -16.19 22.69
N SER A 374 15.89 -15.82 22.38
CA SER A 374 14.82 -15.73 23.38
C SER A 374 14.49 -17.09 24.01
N PRO A 375 14.30 -18.18 23.23
CA PRO A 375 14.10 -19.52 23.80
C PRO A 375 15.34 -20.07 24.51
N LEU A 376 16.54 -19.83 23.97
CA LEU A 376 17.80 -20.30 24.58
C LEU A 376 18.03 -19.71 25.98
N LEU A 377 17.60 -18.47 26.20
CA LEU A 377 17.74 -17.75 27.48
C LEU A 377 16.48 -17.81 28.35
N HIS A 378 15.44 -18.56 27.97
CA HIS A 378 14.13 -18.61 28.64
C HIS A 378 13.51 -17.20 28.83
N LEU A 379 13.77 -16.29 27.90
CA LEU A 379 13.22 -14.93 27.90
C LEU A 379 11.81 -14.90 27.30
N ASP A 380 11.46 -15.89 26.50
CA ASP A 380 10.13 -16.11 25.96
C ASP A 380 9.08 -16.34 27.06
N GLU A 381 9.44 -17.00 28.16
CA GLU A 381 8.56 -17.17 29.33
C GLU A 381 8.43 -15.88 30.16
N LYS A 382 9.53 -15.16 30.35
CA LYS A 382 9.57 -13.95 31.20
C LYS A 382 9.03 -12.71 30.50
N LEU A 383 9.27 -12.59 29.19
CA LEU A 383 8.97 -11.42 28.37
C LEU A 383 8.34 -11.83 27.02
N PRO A 384 7.19 -12.54 27.03
CA PRO A 384 6.58 -13.12 25.83
C PRO A 384 6.23 -12.08 24.74
N PHE A 385 5.98 -10.83 25.12
CA PHE A 385 5.60 -9.76 24.20
C PHE A 385 6.78 -8.90 23.71
N LEU A 386 8.01 -9.16 24.18
CA LEU A 386 9.18 -8.37 23.79
C LEU A 386 9.54 -8.50 22.31
N PRO A 387 9.51 -9.68 21.67
CA PRO A 387 9.74 -9.77 20.22
C PRO A 387 8.73 -8.97 19.39
N LEU A 388 7.45 -8.98 19.81
CA LEU A 388 6.39 -8.21 19.16
C LEU A 388 6.64 -6.70 19.29
N LEU A 389 7.01 -6.26 20.50
CA LEU A 389 7.37 -4.86 20.77
C LEU A 389 8.58 -4.42 19.94
N LEU A 390 9.65 -5.23 19.89
CA LEU A 390 10.85 -4.93 19.12
C LEU A 390 10.54 -4.79 17.63
N THR A 391 9.74 -5.72 17.08
CA THR A 391 9.29 -5.67 15.69
C THR A 391 8.48 -4.40 15.41
N SER A 392 7.53 -4.07 16.28
CA SER A 392 6.70 -2.88 16.12
C SER A 392 7.51 -1.58 16.19
N LEU A 393 8.41 -1.45 17.18
CA LEU A 393 9.27 -0.28 17.34
C LEU A 393 10.22 -0.11 16.15
N TYR A 394 10.89 -1.20 15.76
CA TYR A 394 11.83 -1.21 14.64
C TYR A 394 11.13 -0.84 13.33
N CYS A 395 10.04 -1.52 12.98
CA CYS A 395 9.26 -1.15 11.79
C CYS A 395 8.67 0.27 11.90
N GLY A 396 8.21 0.68 13.08
CA GLY A 396 7.60 2.00 13.31
C GLY A 396 8.57 3.14 13.05
N LEU A 397 9.84 3.01 13.45
CA LEU A 397 10.89 3.96 13.11
C LEU A 397 11.13 4.04 11.61
N ALA A 398 11.19 2.88 10.94
CA ALA A 398 11.42 2.81 9.49
C ALA A 398 10.25 3.37 8.68
N VAL A 399 9.00 3.12 9.10
CA VAL A 399 7.79 3.67 8.49
C VAL A 399 7.69 5.17 8.75
N THR A 400 8.09 5.65 9.93
CA THR A 400 8.17 7.09 10.23
C THR A 400 9.21 7.78 9.36
N TYR A 401 10.38 7.18 9.18
CA TYR A 401 11.42 7.66 8.26
C TYR A 401 10.89 7.77 6.82
N PHE A 402 10.22 6.71 6.34
CA PHE A 402 9.54 6.74 5.05
C PHE A 402 8.52 7.87 4.98
N PHE A 403 7.64 7.98 5.98
CA PHE A 403 6.55 8.96 5.98
C PHE A 403 7.10 10.37 5.82
N ILE A 404 8.06 10.77 6.64
CA ILE A 404 8.65 12.12 6.59
C ILE A 404 9.30 12.37 5.23
N ARG A 405 10.15 11.45 4.76
CA ARG A 405 10.91 11.61 3.50
C ARG A 405 10.00 11.63 2.28
N TYR A 406 9.02 10.73 2.24
CA TYR A 406 8.07 10.61 1.16
C TYR A 406 7.10 11.80 1.13
N TYR A 407 6.66 12.28 2.30
CA TYR A 407 5.84 13.46 2.45
C TYR A 407 6.52 14.70 1.88
N LEU A 408 7.77 14.95 2.27
CA LEU A 408 8.56 16.06 1.74
C LEU A 408 8.80 15.91 0.23
N HIS A 409 9.09 14.69 -0.25
CA HIS A 409 9.27 14.42 -1.67
C HIS A 409 8.00 14.71 -2.49
N ALA A 410 6.84 14.21 -2.05
CA ALA A 410 5.56 14.41 -2.72
C ALA A 410 5.17 15.89 -2.78
N LEU A 411 5.53 16.69 -1.76
CA LEU A 411 5.32 18.14 -1.77
C LEU A 411 6.34 18.89 -2.63
N ALA A 412 7.60 18.46 -2.69
CA ALA A 412 8.65 19.13 -3.46
C ALA A 412 8.61 18.87 -4.97
N ILE A 413 8.07 17.74 -5.43
CA ILE A 413 8.13 17.37 -6.85
C ILE A 413 7.34 18.36 -7.74
N SER A 414 8.01 18.94 -8.74
CA SER A 414 7.42 19.94 -9.63
C SER A 414 6.47 19.33 -10.68
N PRO A 415 5.49 20.10 -11.20
CA PRO A 415 4.50 19.67 -12.19
C PRO A 415 5.07 18.98 -13.44
N SER A 416 6.20 19.48 -13.96
CA SER A 416 6.79 19.04 -15.23
C SER A 416 7.44 17.65 -15.21
N ALA A 417 7.68 17.08 -14.03
CA ALA A 417 8.33 15.77 -13.85
C ALA A 417 7.34 14.59 -13.76
N SER A 418 6.04 14.87 -13.78
CA SER A 418 4.98 13.94 -13.36
C SER A 418 4.61 12.86 -14.38
N PHE A 419 4.94 13.03 -15.66
CA PHE A 419 4.57 12.09 -16.72
C PHE A 419 5.58 12.00 -17.88
N THR A 420 6.86 12.32 -17.66
CA THR A 420 7.89 12.06 -18.68
C THR A 420 8.30 10.59 -18.64
N SER A 421 7.59 9.75 -19.41
CA SER A 421 8.15 8.48 -19.90
C SER A 421 9.27 8.79 -20.90
N LYS A 422 10.37 9.36 -20.44
CA LYS A 422 11.62 9.45 -21.22
C LYS A 422 12.46 8.21 -20.94
N THR A 423 11.99 7.04 -21.33
CA THR A 423 12.90 5.93 -21.60
C THR A 423 13.17 5.90 -23.09
N ASN A 424 14.16 6.67 -23.52
CA ASN A 424 14.88 6.38 -24.76
C ASN A 424 15.61 5.06 -24.55
N PHE A 425 14.90 3.95 -24.70
CA PHE A 425 15.53 2.65 -24.85
C PHE A 425 16.17 2.66 -26.25
N LYS A 426 17.45 3.05 -26.32
CA LYS A 426 18.26 2.71 -27.49
C LYS A 426 18.45 1.20 -27.41
N PRO A 427 17.85 0.40 -28.31
CA PRO A 427 18.27 -0.99 -28.40
C PRO A 427 19.78 -0.99 -28.65
N ASN A 428 20.51 -1.77 -27.85
CA ASN A 428 21.88 -2.12 -28.18
C ASN A 428 21.82 -2.85 -29.53
N THR A 429 21.92 -2.11 -30.63
CA THR A 429 22.36 -2.66 -31.90
C THR A 429 23.80 -3.07 -31.67
N THR A 430 23.98 -4.33 -31.31
CA THR A 430 25.23 -5.06 -31.50
C THR A 430 25.71 -4.71 -32.89
N THR A 431 26.86 -4.07 -32.96
CA THR A 431 27.54 -3.71 -34.20
C THR A 431 27.88 -5.02 -34.92
N THR A 432 26.96 -5.50 -35.75
CA THR A 432 27.30 -6.50 -36.77
C THR A 432 28.30 -5.81 -37.66
N LYS A 433 29.59 -6.14 -37.49
CA LYS A 433 30.63 -5.81 -38.45
C LYS A 433 30.23 -6.47 -39.78
N THR A 434 29.47 -5.75 -40.59
CA THR A 434 29.37 -5.99 -42.02
C THR A 434 30.77 -5.85 -42.58
N VAL A 435 31.42 -7.00 -42.80
CA VAL A 435 32.56 -7.11 -43.71
C VAL A 435 32.04 -6.64 -45.07
N LYS A 436 32.37 -5.41 -45.45
CA LYS A 436 32.18 -4.91 -46.81
C LYS A 436 33.08 -5.73 -47.72
N ALA A 437 32.51 -6.70 -48.43
CA ALA A 437 33.10 -7.23 -49.64
C ALA A 437 33.28 -6.07 -50.63
N LYS A 438 34.54 -5.78 -50.96
CA LYS A 438 34.91 -4.92 -52.09
C LYS A 438 34.45 -5.64 -53.35
N ASP A 439 33.44 -5.11 -54.02
CA ASP A 439 33.23 -5.41 -55.42
C ASP A 439 33.70 -4.20 -56.24
N LYS A 440 34.73 -4.42 -57.07
CA LYS A 440 34.96 -3.65 -58.29
C LYS A 440 35.91 -4.43 -59.20
N SER A 441 35.30 -4.92 -60.28
CA SER A 441 35.90 -5.16 -61.59
C SER A 441 36.77 -6.41 -61.72
N LYS A 442 36.19 -7.45 -62.32
CA LYS A 442 36.57 -7.87 -63.68
C LYS A 442 35.59 -8.94 -64.18
N SER A 443 34.75 -8.51 -65.11
CA SER A 443 34.13 -9.37 -66.11
C SER A 443 35.19 -10.15 -66.88
N LYS A 444 34.80 -11.31 -67.40
CA LYS A 444 35.48 -12.20 -68.36
C LYS A 444 36.29 -13.33 -67.73
N LEU A 445 35.59 -14.37 -67.30
CA LEU A 445 35.86 -15.78 -67.65
C LEU A 445 34.69 -16.61 -67.09
N PHE A 446 34.31 -17.71 -67.75
CA PHE A 446 33.18 -18.60 -67.39
C PHE A 446 31.77 -18.19 -67.85
N LYS A 447 31.67 -17.70 -69.09
CA LYS A 447 30.61 -18.15 -70.02
C LYS A 447 31.24 -19.01 -71.11
N SER A 448 31.71 -20.20 -70.75
CA SER A 448 31.94 -21.31 -71.69
C SER A 448 32.16 -22.59 -70.90
N LYS A 449 31.63 -23.71 -71.40
CA LYS A 449 31.70 -25.10 -70.86
C LYS A 449 30.62 -25.52 -69.84
N LEU A 450 29.38 -25.47 -70.30
CA LEU A 450 28.49 -26.63 -70.28
C LEU A 450 27.91 -26.79 -71.69
N LYS A 451 28.76 -27.26 -72.58
CA LYS A 451 28.43 -27.91 -73.86
C LYS A 451 29.55 -28.92 -74.11
N ALA A 452 29.13 -30.18 -74.19
CA ALA A 452 29.82 -31.36 -74.72
C ALA A 452 30.98 -31.97 -73.91
N GLN A 453 30.78 -33.27 -73.66
CA GLN A 453 31.69 -34.36 -73.27
C GLN A 453 32.13 -34.44 -71.80
#